data_AF-A0A841KIM6-F1
#
_entry.id   AF-A0A841KIM6-F1
#
_cell.length_a   1.000
_cell.length_b   1.000
_cell.length_c   1.000
_cell.angle_alpha   90.00
_cell.angle_beta   90.00
_cell.angle_gamma   90.00
#
_symmetry.space_group_name_H-M   'P 1'
#
loop_
_entity.id
_entity.type
_entity.pdbx_description
1 polymer ?
#
loop_
_entity_poly.entity_id
_entity_poly.type
_entity_poly.pdbx_seq_one_letter_code
_entity_poly.pdbx_strand_id
1 'polypeptide(L)'
;MEKRVHHRLVLLLSCLGCAASLATLPIALALGGAFADLPPLPVLTGGLAVQALVVFALAAHLGLKAAGRVGLAGAPLLAALVGGRSVPLADARLARAIAAGLGVGLLTVVLDGVLFRGALSPAVAAFAEIAPWKRLLAGMLYGGIAEEILLRLFLLSALVYLRARGWRSGARAGAGHVAFAIAVAALVFGLGHLPATAALSPLTPAIVARALLTTDSWAWSAVFSSSGAGWRPRWPPMRLRTFRCSSCLCCSRRAERRPA
;
A
#
# COMPACT_ATOMS: atom_id res chain seq x y z
N MET A 1 -17.37 2.38 -4.48
CA MET A 1 -16.87 1.21 -5.23
C MET A 1 -17.93 0.12 -5.18
N GLU A 2 -18.20 -0.56 -6.29
CA GLU A 2 -19.15 -1.68 -6.30
C GLU A 2 -18.68 -2.81 -5.38
N LYS A 3 -19.63 -3.47 -4.70
CA LYS A 3 -19.33 -4.55 -3.73
C LYS A 3 -18.51 -5.68 -4.35
N ARG A 4 -18.83 -6.10 -5.58
CA ARG A 4 -18.09 -7.14 -6.31
C ARG A 4 -16.63 -6.75 -6.59
N VAL A 5 -16.41 -5.52 -7.05
CA VAL A 5 -15.06 -4.99 -7.31
C VAL A 5 -14.26 -4.91 -6.01
N HIS A 6 -14.90 -4.48 -4.90
CA HIS A 6 -14.26 -4.45 -3.57
C HIS A 6 -13.74 -5.82 -3.15
N HIS A 7 -14.58 -6.86 -3.19
CA HIS A 7 -14.17 -8.20 -2.75
C HIS A 7 -13.07 -8.81 -3.64
N ARG A 8 -13.17 -8.64 -4.96
CA ARG A 8 -12.13 -9.10 -5.89
C ARG A 8 -10.80 -8.39 -5.66
N LEU A 9 -10.85 -7.08 -5.37
CA LEU A 9 -9.66 -6.30 -5.09
C LEU A 9 -9.01 -6.71 -3.76
N VAL A 10 -9.81 -6.94 -2.72
CA VAL A 10 -9.31 -7.48 -1.44
C VAL A 10 -8.64 -8.82 -1.66
N LEU A 11 -9.28 -9.75 -2.39
CA LEU A 11 -8.70 -11.06 -2.69
C LEU A 11 -7.37 -10.95 -3.45
N LEU A 12 -7.33 -10.11 -4.49
CA LEU A 12 -6.12 -9.88 -5.27
C LEU A 12 -4.97 -9.35 -4.39
N LEU A 13 -5.24 -8.34 -3.56
CA LEU A 13 -4.25 -7.76 -2.64
C LEU A 13 -3.79 -8.77 -1.59
N SER A 14 -4.69 -9.61 -1.06
CA SER A 14 -4.34 -10.70 -0.14
C SER A 14 -3.40 -11.72 -0.79
N CYS A 15 -3.69 -12.14 -2.03
CA CYS A 15 -2.83 -13.07 -2.76
C CYS A 15 -1.46 -12.45 -3.06
N LEU A 16 -1.41 -11.18 -3.48
CA LEU A 16 -0.17 -10.46 -3.74
C LEU A 16 0.67 -10.29 -2.46
N GLY A 17 0.06 -9.92 -1.34
CA GLY A 17 0.73 -9.82 -0.04
C GLY A 17 1.23 -11.17 0.47
N CYS A 18 0.47 -12.25 0.26
CA CYS A 18 0.91 -13.61 0.56
C CYS A 18 2.13 -14.02 -0.28
N ALA A 19 2.09 -13.81 -1.59
CA ALA A 19 3.24 -14.06 -2.46
C ALA A 19 4.47 -13.23 -2.05
N ALA A 20 4.27 -11.96 -1.70
CA ALA A 20 5.32 -11.08 -1.19
C ALA A 20 5.91 -11.55 0.15
N SER A 21 5.10 -12.15 1.03
CA SER A 21 5.57 -12.72 2.30
C SER A 21 6.35 -14.00 2.09
N LEU A 22 5.89 -14.89 1.21
CA LEU A 22 6.62 -16.11 0.87
C LEU A 22 7.96 -15.82 0.18
N ALA A 23 8.04 -14.70 -0.55
CA ALA A 23 9.26 -14.24 -1.19
C ALA A 23 10.40 -13.87 -0.21
N THR A 24 10.13 -13.74 1.09
CA THR A 24 11.16 -13.52 2.12
C THR A 24 11.78 -14.83 2.64
N LEU A 25 11.20 -16.00 2.33
CA LEU A 25 11.74 -17.29 2.79
C LEU A 25 13.19 -17.54 2.36
N PRO A 26 13.63 -17.25 1.12
CA PRO A 26 15.01 -17.50 0.72
C PRO A 26 16.04 -16.71 1.54
N ILE A 27 15.71 -15.48 1.96
CA ILE A 27 16.59 -14.68 2.80
C ILE A 27 16.51 -15.10 4.27
N ALA A 28 15.32 -15.44 4.78
CA ALA A 28 15.14 -15.94 6.13
C ALA A 28 15.91 -17.26 6.36
N LEU A 29 15.84 -18.19 5.40
CA LEU A 29 16.60 -19.44 5.45
C LEU A 29 18.11 -19.23 5.29
N ALA A 30 18.53 -18.22 4.53
CA ALA A 30 19.94 -17.88 4.36
C ALA A 30 20.56 -17.25 5.62
N LEU A 31 19.75 -16.58 6.43
CA LEU A 31 20.18 -16.00 7.71
C LEU A 31 20.45 -17.05 8.78
N GLY A 32 20.07 -18.32 8.56
CA GLY A 32 20.47 -19.44 9.41
C GLY A 32 20.14 -19.25 10.89
N GLY A 33 21.07 -19.63 11.77
CA GLY A 33 20.96 -19.90 13.22
C GLY A 33 20.38 -18.82 14.17
N ALA A 34 19.73 -17.77 13.68
CA ALA A 34 18.86 -16.92 14.51
C ALA A 34 17.56 -17.64 14.91
N PHE A 35 17.21 -18.74 14.23
CA PHE A 35 16.02 -19.54 14.48
C PHE A 35 16.40 -21.02 14.60
N ALA A 36 17.04 -21.40 15.71
CA ALA A 36 17.46 -22.79 15.94
C ALA A 36 16.31 -23.80 16.00
N ASP A 37 15.06 -23.33 16.19
CA ASP A 37 13.86 -24.15 16.36
C ASP A 37 12.78 -23.86 15.31
N LEU A 38 13.16 -23.76 14.03
CA LEU A 38 12.15 -23.58 12.98
C LEU A 38 11.29 -24.84 12.82
N PRO A 39 9.96 -24.69 12.67
CA PRO A 39 9.09 -25.79 12.27
C PRO A 39 9.54 -26.41 10.94
N PRO A 40 9.12 -27.65 10.63
CA PRO A 40 9.31 -28.24 9.31
C PRO A 40 8.86 -27.29 8.20
N LEU A 41 9.61 -27.22 7.10
CA LEU A 41 9.39 -26.25 6.02
C LEU A 41 7.93 -26.14 5.54
N PRO A 42 7.15 -27.24 5.40
CA PRO A 42 5.73 -27.14 5.04
C PRO A 42 4.88 -26.43 6.10
N VAL A 43 5.16 -26.64 7.38
CA VAL A 43 4.47 -25.99 8.51
C VAL A 43 4.81 -24.51 8.55
N LEU A 44 6.10 -24.18 8.41
CA LEU A 44 6.56 -22.78 8.35
C LEU A 44 5.92 -22.03 7.17
N THR A 45 5.98 -22.62 5.98
CA THR A 45 5.46 -22.02 4.75
C THR A 45 3.93 -21.88 4.80
N GLY A 46 3.23 -22.93 5.25
CA GLY A 46 1.78 -22.92 5.40
C GLY A 46 1.31 -21.91 6.45
N GLY A 47 1.98 -21.88 7.61
CA GLY A 47 1.71 -20.92 8.67
C GLY A 47 1.92 -19.46 8.21
N LEU A 48 3.03 -19.19 7.53
CA LEU A 48 3.32 -17.87 6.95
C LEU A 48 2.28 -17.47 5.90
N ALA A 49 1.87 -18.39 5.02
CA ALA A 49 0.86 -18.13 4.00
C ALA A 49 -0.51 -17.81 4.61
N VAL A 50 -0.96 -18.60 5.60
CA VAL A 50 -2.23 -18.39 6.29
C VAL A 50 -2.21 -17.06 7.05
N GLN A 51 -1.15 -16.79 7.80
CA GLN A 51 -0.96 -15.52 8.50
C GLN A 51 -1.02 -14.34 7.52
N ALA A 52 -0.26 -14.40 6.43
CA ALA A 52 -0.23 -13.36 5.42
C ALA A 52 -1.62 -13.12 4.81
N LEU A 53 -2.32 -14.17 4.39
CA LEU A 53 -3.66 -14.05 3.82
C LEU A 53 -4.63 -13.33 4.76
N VAL A 54 -4.63 -13.68 6.05
CA VAL A 54 -5.47 -13.04 7.07
C VAL A 54 -5.09 -11.57 7.24
N VAL A 55 -3.81 -11.29 7.47
CA VAL A 55 -3.30 -9.93 7.72
C VAL A 55 -3.59 -9.02 6.52
N PHE A 56 -3.24 -9.43 5.30
CA PHE A 56 -3.45 -8.62 4.11
C PHE A 56 -4.93 -8.51 3.73
N ALA A 57 -5.76 -9.53 3.97
CA ALA A 57 -7.21 -9.41 3.79
C ALA A 57 -7.81 -8.34 4.69
N LEU A 58 -7.45 -8.34 5.98
CA LEU A 58 -7.92 -7.34 6.94
C LEU A 58 -7.40 -5.95 6.57
N ALA A 59 -6.10 -5.82 6.33
CA ALA A 59 -5.47 -4.55 5.96
C ALA A 59 -6.08 -3.97 4.67
N ALA A 60 -6.17 -4.76 3.60
CA ALA A 60 -6.76 -4.33 2.33
C ALA A 60 -8.24 -3.94 2.51
N HIS A 61 -9.01 -4.75 3.24
CA HIS A 61 -10.44 -4.49 3.45
C HIS A 61 -10.68 -3.19 4.23
N LEU A 62 -9.98 -3.01 5.34
CA LEU A 62 -10.10 -1.83 6.20
C LEU A 62 -9.52 -0.59 5.51
N GLY A 63 -8.37 -0.72 4.85
CA GLY A 63 -7.72 0.35 4.10
C GLY A 63 -8.59 0.89 2.96
N LEU A 64 -9.15 0.01 2.13
CA LEU A 64 -10.07 0.41 1.04
C LEU A 64 -11.34 1.08 1.57
N LYS A 65 -11.89 0.60 2.69
CA LYS A 65 -13.05 1.22 3.34
C LYS A 65 -12.71 2.61 3.88
N ALA A 66 -11.61 2.73 4.61
CA ALA A 66 -11.15 4.00 5.19
C ALA A 66 -10.88 5.03 4.09
N ALA A 67 -10.14 4.63 3.03
CA ALA A 67 -9.84 5.46 1.88
C ALA A 67 -11.13 5.99 1.21
N GLY A 68 -12.09 5.11 0.94
CA GLY A 68 -13.36 5.48 0.32
C GLY A 68 -14.20 6.44 1.17
N ARG A 69 -14.09 6.39 2.50
CA ARG A 69 -14.83 7.28 3.42
C ARG A 69 -14.27 8.68 3.50
N VAL A 70 -12.97 8.86 3.27
CA VAL A 70 -12.30 10.18 3.31
C VAL A 70 -11.93 10.72 1.93
N GLY A 71 -12.38 10.06 0.87
CA GLY A 71 -12.20 10.52 -0.52
C GLY A 71 -10.82 10.23 -1.11
N LEU A 72 -10.04 9.32 -0.51
CA LEU A 72 -8.80 8.82 -1.10
C LEU A 72 -9.10 7.74 -2.14
N ALA A 73 -8.21 7.60 -3.13
CA ALA A 73 -8.42 6.68 -4.26
C ALA A 73 -8.28 5.18 -3.87
N GLY A 74 -7.58 4.87 -2.78
CA GLY A 74 -7.23 3.49 -2.41
C GLY A 74 -6.22 2.90 -3.42
N ALA A 75 -6.65 1.91 -4.22
CA ALA A 75 -5.82 1.27 -5.26
C ALA A 75 -6.43 1.47 -6.67
N PRO A 76 -6.36 2.68 -7.25
CA PRO A 76 -7.14 3.04 -8.44
C PRO A 76 -6.78 2.22 -9.69
N LEU A 77 -5.49 1.88 -9.89
CA LEU A 77 -5.02 1.06 -11.01
C LEU A 77 -5.61 -0.36 -10.91
N LEU A 78 -5.40 -1.03 -9.78
CA LEU A 78 -5.89 -2.39 -9.55
C LEU A 78 -7.43 -2.45 -9.56
N ALA A 79 -8.10 -1.45 -8.99
CA ALA A 79 -9.55 -1.35 -9.02
C ALA A 79 -10.12 -1.18 -10.44
N ALA A 80 -9.40 -0.51 -11.34
CA ALA A 80 -9.79 -0.38 -12.73
C ALA A 80 -9.56 -1.68 -13.51
N LEU A 81 -8.41 -2.34 -13.32
CA LEU A 81 -8.11 -3.64 -13.92
C LEU A 81 -9.12 -4.72 -13.50
N VAL A 82 -9.37 -4.86 -12.18
CA VAL A 82 -10.36 -5.80 -11.62
C VAL A 82 -11.78 -5.49 -12.08
N GLY A 83 -12.06 -4.21 -12.34
CA GLY A 83 -13.33 -3.73 -12.90
C GLY A 83 -13.44 -3.87 -14.43
N GLY A 84 -12.45 -4.45 -15.11
CA GLY A 84 -12.46 -4.63 -16.57
C GLY A 84 -12.31 -3.33 -17.38
N ARG A 85 -11.82 -2.25 -16.75
CA ARG A 85 -11.57 -0.98 -17.43
C ARG A 85 -10.12 -0.95 -17.91
N SER A 86 -9.92 -0.47 -19.14
CA SER A 86 -8.59 -0.16 -19.62
C SER A 86 -7.99 0.95 -18.74
N VAL A 87 -6.77 0.73 -18.27
CA VAL A 87 -6.01 1.78 -17.62
C VAL A 87 -4.95 2.20 -18.62
N PRO A 88 -5.00 3.42 -19.16
CA PRO A 88 -3.86 3.96 -19.87
C PRO A 88 -2.77 4.14 -18.82
N LEU A 89 -1.91 3.13 -18.69
CA LEU A 89 -0.60 3.29 -18.11
C LEU A 89 0.14 4.22 -19.06
N ALA A 90 -0.06 5.53 -18.89
CA ALA A 90 0.72 6.49 -19.64
C ALA A 90 2.18 6.21 -19.30
N ASP A 91 2.99 5.86 -20.30
CA ASP A 91 4.38 5.40 -20.12
C ASP A 91 5.16 6.36 -19.20
N ALA A 92 4.91 7.66 -19.33
CA ALA A 92 5.48 8.69 -18.48
C ALA A 92 5.13 8.59 -16.97
N ARG A 93 3.94 8.10 -16.60
CA ARG A 93 3.57 7.92 -15.17
C ARG A 93 4.28 6.71 -14.57
N LEU A 94 4.32 5.60 -15.31
CA LEU A 94 5.03 4.40 -14.88
C LEU A 94 6.53 4.67 -14.82
N ALA A 95 7.10 5.30 -15.85
CA ALA A 95 8.50 5.71 -15.88
C ALA A 95 8.86 6.64 -14.71
N ARG A 96 8.01 7.63 -14.39
CA ARG A 96 8.23 8.49 -13.21
C ARG A 96 8.17 7.70 -11.90
N ALA A 97 7.24 6.76 -11.76
CA ALA A 97 7.15 5.94 -10.55
C ALA A 97 8.39 5.05 -10.37
N ILE A 98 8.85 4.43 -11.46
CA ILE A 98 10.08 3.63 -11.48
C ILE A 98 11.29 4.52 -11.17
N ALA A 99 11.43 5.66 -11.84
CA ALA A 99 12.54 6.59 -11.62
C ALA A 99 12.56 7.12 -10.18
N ALA A 100 11.40 7.46 -9.61
CA ALA A 100 11.30 7.88 -8.22
C ALA A 100 11.69 6.75 -7.25
N GLY A 101 11.21 5.53 -7.49
CA GLY A 101 11.57 4.36 -6.68
C GLY A 101 13.07 4.06 -6.72
N LEU A 102 13.67 4.07 -7.92
CA LEU A 102 15.11 3.89 -8.10
C LEU A 102 15.91 5.01 -7.45
N GLY A 103 15.48 6.26 -7.61
CA GLY A 103 16.13 7.42 -7.00
C GLY A 103 16.09 7.38 -5.47
N VAL A 104 14.94 7.06 -4.88
CA VAL A 104 14.81 6.89 -3.42
C VAL A 104 15.64 5.70 -2.94
N GLY A 105 15.59 4.56 -3.63
CA GLY A 105 16.41 3.39 -3.28
C GLY A 105 17.91 3.68 -3.32
N LEU A 106 18.38 4.37 -4.36
CA LEU A 106 19.77 4.79 -4.48
C LEU A 106 20.16 5.76 -3.36
N LEU A 107 19.31 6.75 -3.08
CA LEU A 107 19.52 7.69 -1.98
C LEU A 107 19.65 6.96 -0.64
N THR A 108 18.77 6.00 -0.35
CA THR A 108 18.83 5.19 0.87
C THR A 108 20.14 4.42 0.98
N VAL A 109 20.60 3.78 -0.10
CA VAL A 109 21.89 3.07 -0.11
C VAL A 109 23.07 4.01 0.15
N VAL A 110 23.07 5.18 -0.49
CA VAL A 110 24.13 6.19 -0.30
C VAL A 110 24.13 6.74 1.13
N LEU A 111 22.96 7.10 1.66
CA LEU A 111 22.83 7.59 3.04
C LEU A 111 23.27 6.54 4.05
N ASP A 112 22.88 5.28 3.86
CA ASP A 112 23.30 4.17 4.72
C ASP A 112 24.83 4.00 4.73
N GLY A 113 25.44 4.01 3.53
CA GLY A 113 26.88 3.84 3.37
C GLY A 113 27.72 5.04 3.81
N VAL A 114 27.17 6.26 3.83
CA VAL A 114 27.88 7.47 4.23
C VAL A 114 27.73 7.71 5.74
N LEU A 115 26.51 7.61 6.27
CA LEU A 115 26.20 8.00 7.65
C LEU A 115 26.42 6.86 8.64
N PHE A 116 26.25 5.61 8.24
CA PHE A 116 26.16 4.47 9.17
C PHE A 116 27.20 3.38 8.96
N ARG A 117 28.15 3.55 8.03
CA ARG A 117 29.19 2.55 7.74
C ARG A 117 29.99 2.12 8.98
N GLY A 118 30.31 3.06 9.88
CA GLY A 118 31.04 2.76 11.12
C GLY A 118 30.18 2.17 12.25
N ALA A 119 28.86 2.15 12.08
CA ALA A 119 27.92 1.64 13.08
C ALA A 119 27.42 0.21 12.76
N LEU A 120 27.77 -0.35 11.60
CA LEU A 120 27.31 -1.67 11.18
C LEU A 120 28.01 -2.76 12.01
N SER A 121 27.23 -3.62 12.66
CA SER A 121 27.78 -4.80 13.34
C SER A 121 28.25 -5.84 12.31
N PRO A 122 29.16 -6.77 12.68
CA PRO A 122 29.55 -7.88 11.82
C PRO A 122 28.37 -8.73 11.34
N ALA A 123 27.30 -8.84 12.13
CA ALA A 123 26.08 -9.53 11.74
C ALA A 123 25.30 -8.80 10.63
N VAL A 124 25.30 -7.46 10.64
CA VAL A 124 24.74 -6.67 9.53
C VAL A 124 25.62 -6.74 8.29
N ALA A 125 26.95 -6.84 8.45
CA ALA A 125 27.86 -7.09 7.33
C ALA A 125 27.62 -8.48 6.70
N ALA A 126 27.36 -9.50 7.50
CA ALA A 126 27.01 -10.84 7.02
C ALA A 126 25.70 -10.86 6.19
N PHE A 127 24.77 -9.93 6.44
CA PHE A 127 23.59 -9.75 5.58
C PHE A 127 23.97 -9.32 4.16
N ALA A 128 25.06 -8.57 3.99
CA ALA A 128 25.54 -8.14 2.67
C ALA A 128 26.12 -9.30 1.84
N GLU A 129 26.61 -10.35 2.51
CA GLU A 129 27.13 -11.58 1.90
C GLU A 129 26.02 -12.49 1.35
N ILE A 130 24.75 -12.26 1.72
CA ILE A 130 23.63 -13.01 1.16
C ILE A 130 23.48 -12.69 -0.32
N ALA A 131 23.33 -13.75 -1.13
CA ALA A 131 23.16 -13.68 -2.57
C ALA A 131 22.19 -12.54 -2.99
N PRO A 132 22.62 -11.61 -3.88
CA PRO A 132 21.86 -10.39 -4.19
C PRO A 132 20.43 -10.63 -4.63
N TRP A 133 20.16 -11.73 -5.35
CA TRP A 133 18.82 -12.06 -5.81
C TRP A 133 17.84 -12.33 -4.65
N LYS A 134 18.30 -12.91 -3.53
CA LYS A 134 17.46 -13.17 -2.34
C LYS A 134 17.06 -11.85 -1.68
N ARG A 135 18.03 -10.93 -1.56
CA ARG A 135 17.83 -9.58 -1.01
C ARG A 135 16.92 -8.75 -1.90
N LEU A 136 17.12 -8.82 -3.22
CA LEU A 136 16.30 -8.12 -4.20
C LEU A 136 14.87 -8.65 -4.23
N LEU A 137 14.68 -9.97 -4.16
CA LEU A 137 13.37 -10.60 -4.15
C LEU A 137 12.56 -10.18 -2.92
N ALA A 138 13.17 -10.24 -1.73
CA ALA A 138 12.53 -9.78 -0.50
C ALA A 138 12.28 -8.27 -0.52
N GLY A 139 13.28 -7.45 -0.86
CA GLY A 139 13.15 -5.99 -0.87
C GLY A 139 12.14 -5.49 -1.91
N MET A 140 12.08 -6.09 -3.09
CA MET A 140 11.18 -5.64 -4.15
C MET A 140 9.74 -6.14 -3.94
N LEU A 141 9.54 -7.40 -3.57
CA LEU A 141 8.19 -7.94 -3.40
C LEU A 141 7.61 -7.61 -2.03
N TYR A 142 8.33 -7.89 -0.94
CA TYR A 142 7.86 -7.53 0.39
C TYR A 142 7.86 -6.02 0.57
N GLY A 143 9.01 -5.37 0.32
CA GLY A 143 9.12 -3.92 0.45
C GLY A 143 8.22 -3.14 -0.53
N GLY A 144 8.01 -3.66 -1.74
CA GLY A 144 7.15 -2.99 -2.72
C GLY A 144 5.65 -3.24 -2.53
N ILE A 145 5.24 -4.48 -2.23
CA ILE A 145 3.82 -4.88 -2.21
C ILE A 145 3.29 -4.93 -0.78
N ALA A 146 3.95 -5.68 0.11
CA ALA A 146 3.44 -5.89 1.46
C ALA A 146 3.39 -4.57 2.24
N GLU A 147 4.45 -3.77 2.17
CA GLU A 147 4.51 -2.47 2.84
C GLU A 147 3.52 -1.46 2.24
N GLU A 148 3.33 -1.42 0.92
CA GLU A 148 2.31 -0.54 0.31
C GLU A 148 0.90 -0.90 0.80
N ILE A 149 0.58 -2.19 0.95
CA ILE A 149 -0.72 -2.63 1.47
C ILE A 149 -0.89 -2.26 2.94
N LEU A 150 0.11 -2.56 3.78
CA LEU A 150 0.03 -2.35 5.23
C LEU A 150 0.10 -0.88 5.62
N LEU A 151 0.99 -0.12 4.98
CA LEU A 151 1.24 1.27 5.36
C LEU A 151 0.38 2.23 4.57
N ARG A 152 0.54 2.28 3.24
CA ARG A 152 -0.11 3.32 2.44
C ARG A 152 -1.59 3.06 2.23
N LEU A 153 -1.97 1.83 1.91
CA LEU A 153 -3.37 1.49 1.76
C LEU A 153 -4.07 1.42 3.12
N PHE A 154 -3.54 0.67 4.09
CA PHE A 154 -4.18 0.47 5.38
C PHE A 154 -3.90 1.59 6.39
N LEU A 155 -2.68 1.67 6.93
CA LEU A 155 -2.35 2.55 8.06
C LEU A 155 -2.60 4.03 7.76
N LEU A 156 -2.11 4.55 6.64
CA LEU A 156 -2.28 5.94 6.23
C LEU A 156 -3.77 6.25 6.03
N SER A 157 -4.51 5.41 5.30
CA SER A 157 -5.96 5.63 5.11
C SER A 157 -6.72 5.60 6.43
N ALA A 158 -6.35 4.70 7.35
CA ALA A 158 -6.94 4.60 8.68
C ALA A 158 -6.63 5.84 9.53
N LEU A 159 -5.39 6.32 9.54
CA LEU A 159 -4.97 7.54 10.25
C LEU A 159 -5.69 8.78 9.70
N VAL A 160 -5.78 8.91 8.37
CA VAL A 160 -6.54 9.99 7.74
C VAL A 160 -8.02 9.90 8.12
N TYR A 161 -8.61 8.70 8.10
CA TYR A 161 -9.99 8.46 8.52
C TYR A 161 -10.24 8.88 9.97
N LEU A 162 -9.38 8.48 10.90
CA LEU A 162 -9.48 8.84 12.31
C LEU A 162 -9.31 10.35 12.50
N ARG A 163 -8.29 10.96 11.87
CA ARG A 163 -7.99 12.38 12.01
C ARG A 163 -9.06 13.29 11.42
N ALA A 164 -9.69 12.86 10.32
CA ALA A 164 -10.78 13.58 9.65
C ALA A 164 -12.15 13.36 10.33
N ARG A 165 -12.19 12.69 11.49
CA ARG A 165 -13.43 12.31 12.20
C ARG A 165 -14.38 11.56 11.28
N GLY A 166 -13.86 10.56 10.54
CA GLY A 166 -14.49 9.87 9.42
C GLY A 166 -15.81 9.13 9.70
N TRP A 167 -16.31 9.19 10.93
CA TRP A 167 -17.71 8.90 11.26
C TRP A 167 -18.68 10.02 10.83
N ARG A 168 -18.20 11.22 10.51
CA ARG A 168 -19.02 12.33 10.00
C ARG A 168 -19.31 12.17 8.51
N SER A 169 -20.59 12.28 8.13
CA SER A 169 -21.01 12.25 6.73
C SER A 169 -20.34 13.36 5.92
N GLY A 170 -19.80 13.02 4.74
CA GLY A 170 -19.15 13.97 3.84
C GLY A 170 -17.72 14.39 4.21
N ALA A 171 -17.09 13.78 5.22
CA ALA A 171 -15.71 14.05 5.58
C ALA A 171 -14.77 13.82 4.38
N ARG A 172 -13.95 14.84 4.04
CA ARG A 172 -12.90 14.74 3.02
C ARG A 172 -11.56 15.06 3.66
N ALA A 173 -10.55 14.27 3.30
CA ALA A 173 -9.20 14.50 3.75
C ALA A 173 -8.65 15.82 3.17
N GLY A 174 -8.32 16.77 4.05
CA GLY A 174 -7.50 17.92 3.69
C GLY A 174 -6.00 17.59 3.73
N ALA A 175 -5.16 18.40 3.10
CA ALA A 175 -3.71 18.18 3.02
C ALA A 175 -3.05 17.96 4.40
N GLY A 176 -3.46 18.72 5.43
CA GLY A 176 -2.93 18.55 6.79
C GLY A 176 -3.26 17.19 7.44
N HIS A 177 -4.38 16.56 7.07
CA HIS A 177 -4.72 15.21 7.57
C HIS A 177 -3.78 14.16 6.95
N VAL A 178 -3.48 14.31 5.67
CA VAL A 178 -2.59 13.43 4.93
C VAL A 178 -1.15 13.61 5.42
N ALA A 179 -0.68 14.85 5.57
CA ALA A 179 0.65 15.14 6.10
C ALA A 179 0.86 14.55 7.51
N PHE A 180 -0.12 14.71 8.40
CA PHE A 180 -0.10 14.08 9.72
C PHE A 180 -0.03 12.55 9.62
N ALA A 181 -0.88 11.95 8.78
CA ALA A 181 -0.89 10.49 8.62
C ALA A 181 0.44 9.97 8.05
N ILE A 182 1.07 10.69 7.12
CA ILE A 182 2.41 10.35 6.60
C ILE A 182 3.44 10.38 7.72
N ALA A 183 3.49 11.45 8.52
CA ALA A 183 4.47 11.58 9.61
C ALA A 183 4.32 10.47 10.65
N VAL A 184 3.09 10.16 11.05
CA VAL A 184 2.82 9.09 12.02
C VAL A 184 3.11 7.71 11.41
N ALA A 185 2.72 7.47 10.16
CA ALA A 185 2.97 6.19 9.52
C ALA A 185 4.46 5.92 9.29
N ALA A 186 5.25 6.95 8.96
CA ALA A 186 6.71 6.87 8.90
C ALA A 186 7.27 6.44 10.27
N LEU A 187 6.94 7.18 11.33
CA LEU A 187 7.43 6.83 12.68
C LEU A 187 7.04 5.40 13.10
N VAL A 188 5.79 4.98 12.87
CA VAL A 188 5.34 3.62 13.18
C VAL A 188 6.11 2.58 12.35
N PHE A 189 6.41 2.88 11.08
CA PHE A 189 7.16 1.98 10.21
C PHE A 189 8.61 1.81 10.68
N GLY A 190 9.33 2.90 10.91
CA GLY A 190 10.70 2.84 11.41
C GLY A 190 10.81 2.17 12.78
N LEU A 191 9.87 2.44 13.68
CA LEU A 191 9.81 1.75 14.98
C LEU A 191 9.46 0.26 14.83
N GLY A 192 8.61 -0.10 13.87
CA GLY A 192 8.25 -1.48 13.56
C GLY A 192 9.42 -2.34 13.09
N HIS A 193 10.50 -1.73 12.62
CA HIS A 193 11.73 -2.41 12.22
C HIS A 193 12.70 -2.69 13.38
N LEU A 194 12.49 -2.06 14.54
CA LEU A 194 13.41 -2.21 15.67
C LEU A 194 13.50 -3.65 16.21
N PRO A 195 12.42 -4.45 16.32
CA PRO A 195 12.54 -5.83 16.77
C PRO A 195 13.40 -6.71 15.85
N ALA A 196 13.22 -6.59 14.53
CA ALA A 196 14.04 -7.31 13.56
C ALA A 196 15.50 -6.82 13.57
N THR A 197 15.70 -5.51 13.79
CA THR A 197 17.03 -4.92 13.93
C THR A 197 17.73 -5.43 15.19
N ALA A 198 17.00 -5.54 16.31
CA ALA A 198 17.50 -6.05 17.59
C ALA A 198 17.93 -7.52 17.53
N ALA A 199 17.27 -8.32 16.68
CA ALA A 199 17.64 -9.71 16.43
C ALA A 199 18.98 -9.85 15.69
N LEU A 200 19.40 -8.81 14.94
CA LEU A 200 20.63 -8.81 14.15
C LEU A 200 21.76 -8.01 14.81
N SER A 201 21.44 -7.02 15.64
CA SER A 201 22.42 -6.11 16.23
C SER A 201 21.88 -5.47 17.51
N PRO A 202 22.75 -5.19 18.51
CA PRO A 202 22.37 -4.36 19.65
C PRO A 202 21.80 -3.01 19.20
N LEU A 203 20.72 -2.57 19.86
CA LEU A 203 20.07 -1.29 19.60
C LEU A 203 20.86 -0.13 20.22
N THR A 204 21.89 0.34 19.50
CA THR A 204 22.57 1.60 19.84
C THR A 204 21.79 2.80 19.27
N PRO A 205 21.98 4.03 19.80
CA PRO A 205 21.35 5.22 19.22
C PRO A 205 21.62 5.38 17.71
N ALA A 206 22.82 5.01 17.25
CA ALA A 206 23.18 5.03 15.83
C ALA A 206 22.37 4.01 15.00
N ILE A 207 22.17 2.79 15.52
CA ILE A 207 21.37 1.76 14.84
C ILE A 207 19.88 2.13 14.83
N VAL A 208 19.37 2.75 15.90
CA VAL A 208 18.00 3.27 15.94
C VAL A 208 17.83 4.41 14.93
N ALA A 209 18.76 5.36 14.89
CA ALA A 209 18.74 6.46 13.92
C ALA A 209 18.81 5.94 12.47
N ARG A 210 19.65 4.94 12.22
CA ARG A 210 19.72 4.23 10.92
C ARG A 210 18.38 3.63 10.55
N ALA A 211 17.75 2.88 11.44
CA ALA A 211 16.46 2.25 11.19
C ALA A 211 15.42 3.30 10.82
N LEU A 212 15.27 4.37 11.61
CA LEU A 212 14.30 5.44 11.32
C LEU A 212 14.60 6.15 9.98
N LEU A 213 15.84 6.54 9.71
CA LEU A 213 16.16 7.35 8.53
C LEU A 213 16.11 6.55 7.21
N THR A 214 16.50 5.27 7.23
CA THR A 214 16.61 4.47 6.00
C THR A 214 15.33 3.73 5.65
N THR A 215 14.57 3.30 6.64
CA THR A 215 13.30 2.59 6.42
C THR A 215 12.19 3.58 6.01
N ASP A 216 12.15 4.78 6.57
CA ASP A 216 11.10 5.78 6.27
C ASP A 216 11.26 6.45 4.89
N SER A 217 12.21 5.98 4.08
CA SER A 217 12.46 6.48 2.71
C SER A 217 11.21 6.41 1.80
N TRP A 218 10.29 5.47 2.04
CA TRP A 218 8.99 5.41 1.34
C TRP A 218 8.07 6.61 1.62
N ALA A 219 8.16 7.25 2.80
CA ALA A 219 7.36 8.41 3.16
C ALA A 219 7.67 9.61 2.24
N TRP A 220 8.91 9.72 1.77
CA TRP A 220 9.33 10.74 0.80
C TRP A 220 8.62 10.57 -0.55
N SER A 221 8.46 9.34 -1.02
CA SER A 221 7.70 9.07 -2.26
C SER A 221 6.21 9.43 -2.14
N ALA A 222 5.63 9.31 -0.95
CA ALA A 222 4.26 9.74 -0.65
C ALA A 222 4.13 11.28 -0.66
N VAL A 223 5.13 11.98 -0.14
CA VAL A 223 5.22 13.44 -0.22
C VAL A 223 5.28 13.90 -1.68
N PHE A 224 6.16 13.33 -2.52
CA PHE A 224 6.25 13.68 -3.95
C PHE A 224 4.99 13.35 -4.77
N SER A 225 4.29 12.26 -4.42
CA SER A 225 2.98 11.94 -5.00
C SER A 225 1.89 12.94 -4.62
N SER A 226 1.99 13.59 -3.46
CA SER A 226 0.99 14.53 -2.94
C SER A 226 1.22 15.98 -3.38
N SER A 227 2.45 16.35 -3.71
CA SER A 227 2.84 17.69 -4.17
C SER A 227 2.77 17.88 -5.70
N GLY A 228 2.56 16.81 -6.48
CA GLY A 228 2.73 16.83 -7.94
C GLY A 228 1.47 16.88 -8.82
N ALA A 229 0.24 16.87 -8.29
CA ALA A 229 -0.94 17.10 -9.12
C ALA A 229 -2.14 17.46 -8.26
N GLY A 230 -2.81 18.57 -8.59
CA GLY A 230 -4.15 18.86 -8.11
C GLY A 230 -5.06 17.66 -8.37
N TRP A 231 -5.27 16.83 -7.35
CA TRP A 231 -6.25 15.77 -7.37
C TRP A 231 -7.61 16.42 -7.12
N ARG A 232 -8.08 17.17 -8.12
CA ARG A 232 -9.50 17.44 -8.29
C ARG A 232 -10.06 16.23 -9.00
N PRO A 233 -10.80 15.35 -8.33
CA PRO A 233 -11.56 14.36 -9.07
C PRO A 233 -12.64 15.13 -9.83
N ARG A 234 -12.40 15.47 -11.09
CA ARG A 234 -13.47 15.79 -12.04
C ARG A 234 -14.18 14.48 -12.35
N TRP A 235 -14.93 13.97 -11.37
CA TRP A 235 -16.08 13.15 -11.71
C TRP A 235 -17.09 14.14 -12.33
N PRO A 236 -17.55 13.94 -13.58
CA PRO A 236 -18.80 14.58 -13.97
C PRO A 236 -19.83 14.18 -12.89
N PRO A 237 -20.69 15.10 -12.41
CA PRO A 237 -21.75 14.73 -11.50
C PRO A 237 -22.49 13.57 -12.17
N MET A 238 -22.50 12.43 -11.49
CA MET A 238 -23.28 11.28 -11.88
C MET A 238 -24.72 11.77 -11.80
N ARG A 239 -25.25 12.29 -12.92
CA ARG A 239 -26.66 12.59 -13.05
C ARG A 239 -27.33 11.25 -12.82
N LEU A 240 -27.92 11.09 -11.64
CA LEU A 240 -28.94 10.10 -11.40
C LEU A 240 -29.95 10.31 -12.52
N ARG A 241 -29.86 9.52 -13.58
CA ARG A 241 -30.99 9.30 -14.47
C ARG A 241 -32.03 8.68 -13.55
N THR A 242 -32.95 9.53 -13.10
CA THR A 242 -34.23 9.09 -12.58
C THR A 242 -34.75 8.08 -13.58
N PHE A 243 -34.74 6.81 -13.20
CA PHE A 243 -35.51 5.78 -13.86
C PHE A 243 -36.96 6.22 -13.73
N ARG A 244 -37.47 6.93 -14.76
CA ARG A 244 -38.90 7.12 -14.91
C ARG A 244 -39.42 5.72 -15.25
N CYS A 245 -40.16 5.15 -14.31
CA CYS A 245 -40.91 3.93 -14.48
C CYS A 245 -41.90 4.15 -15.63
N SER A 246 -41.55 3.71 -16.84
CA SER A 246 -42.42 3.76 -18.02
C SER A 246 -42.95 2.36 -18.28
N SER A 247 -43.85 1.93 -17.40
CA SER A 247 -44.71 0.77 -17.62
C SER A 247 -45.94 0.89 -16.72
N CYS A 248 -46.80 1.86 -17.05
CA CYS A 248 -48.22 1.78 -16.80
C CYS A 248 -48.92 2.05 -18.14
N LEU A 249 -49.28 0.97 -18.83
CA LEU A 249 -50.37 1.00 -19.81
C LEU A 249 -51.66 1.31 -19.07
N CYS A 250 -52.36 2.41 -19.40
CA CYS A 250 -53.82 2.46 -19.59
C CYS A 250 -54.28 3.89 -19.96
N CYS A 251 -55.38 3.99 -20.71
CA CYS A 251 -56.09 5.18 -21.22
C CYS A 251 -55.43 5.91 -22.41
N SER A 252 -55.69 5.56 -23.68
CA SER A 252 -56.93 5.61 -24.49
C SER A 252 -57.18 6.96 -25.22
N ARG A 253 -57.39 6.85 -26.55
CA ARG A 253 -57.96 7.81 -27.52
C ARG A 253 -56.97 8.92 -27.97
N ARG A 254 -56.49 9.02 -29.22
CA ARG A 254 -57.07 8.96 -30.58
C ARG A 254 -58.22 9.96 -30.80
N ALA A 255 -57.85 11.16 -31.24
CA ALA A 255 -58.58 12.19 -32.02
C ALA A 255 -57.79 13.51 -31.80
N GLU A 256 -57.56 14.46 -32.71
CA GLU A 256 -57.93 14.69 -34.10
C GLU A 256 -57.02 15.82 -34.63
N ARG A 257 -56.74 15.74 -35.93
CA ARG A 257 -56.46 16.77 -36.94
C ARG A 257 -56.31 18.25 -36.50
N ARG A 258 -55.23 18.88 -36.99
CA ARG A 258 -55.08 20.32 -37.35
C ARG A 258 -56.28 20.84 -38.18
N PRO A 259 -56.65 22.14 -38.21
CA PRO A 259 -55.85 23.32 -38.62
C PRO A 259 -56.03 24.56 -37.69
N ALA A 260 -55.36 25.71 -37.81
CA ALA A 260 -54.81 26.45 -38.96
C ALA A 260 -53.43 27.07 -38.67
#